data_AF-A0AA46TCH7-F1
#
_entry.id   AF-A0AA46TCH7-F1
#
_cell.length_a   1.000
_cell.length_b   1.000
_cell.length_c   1.000
_cell.angle_alpha   90.00
_cell.angle_beta   90.00
_cell.angle_gamma   90.00
#
_symmetry.space_group_name_H-M   'P 1'
#
loop_
_entity.id
_entity.type
_entity.pdbx_description
1 polymer ?
#
loop_
_entity_poly.entity_id
_entity_poly.type
_entity_poly.pdbx_seq_one_letter_code
_entity_poly.pdbx_strand_id
1 'polypeptide(L)'
;MSEQTEVFVKTLKSEGTAAPKDLAQQVQKIAESNEAYFKLAGIAYGKIPTSLNIKGQTITYSRYQLRGNAQGDAIAKSLVETSVPVILDPLYLYNYKYFGHFVDDKIFVGPHVFKLNLLGVTSTLQHEQLHSVEHEKVRAGKMSLARLELMNSEGRRSVNYGNYFRVDEIETHLQDYHLLTDSASIAQRDLDLISQGLSSTSLDSIKQYRETIVKDKAQNLKRFTSESQEMLAKIKERIMHGAIPYSSKYDPQTGAIRVIFTTEYKTYEYMSFDLRGLVIPADLTDWVKIREVVLQTLNWSQQRIHEAQSTSSL
;
A
#
# COMPACT_ATOMS: atom_id res chain seq x y z
N MET A 1 6.11 -16.82 5.89
CA MET A 1 7.07 -17.53 5.01
C MET A 1 7.86 -18.54 5.80
N SER A 2 7.82 -19.81 5.39
CA SER A 2 8.88 -20.73 5.77
C SER A 2 10.20 -20.12 5.30
N GLU A 3 11.27 -20.30 6.06
CA GLU A 3 12.62 -19.87 5.68
C GLU A 3 12.96 -20.30 4.24
N GLN A 4 12.44 -21.46 3.84
CA GLN A 4 12.50 -22.00 2.48
C GLN A 4 11.93 -21.07 1.40
N THR A 5 10.78 -20.43 1.62
CA THR A 5 10.20 -19.50 0.63
C THR A 5 11.06 -18.24 0.47
N GLU A 6 11.68 -17.76 1.55
CA GLU A 6 12.48 -16.53 1.52
C GLU A 6 13.84 -16.76 0.88
N VAL A 7 14.48 -17.87 1.26
CA VAL A 7 15.69 -18.37 0.64
C VAL A 7 15.43 -18.60 -0.85
N PHE A 8 14.34 -19.28 -1.21
CA PHE A 8 13.98 -19.52 -2.61
C PHE A 8 13.85 -18.24 -3.43
N VAL A 9 13.09 -17.25 -2.95
CA VAL A 9 12.92 -16.00 -3.71
C VAL A 9 14.22 -15.19 -3.77
N LYS A 10 15.05 -15.20 -2.72
CA LYS A 10 16.40 -14.62 -2.75
C LYS A 10 17.30 -15.32 -3.79
N THR A 11 17.22 -16.64 -3.89
CA THR A 11 17.95 -17.44 -4.90
C THR A 11 17.46 -17.18 -6.33
N LEU A 12 16.18 -16.85 -6.53
CA LEU A 12 15.68 -16.46 -7.86
C LEU A 12 16.15 -15.05 -8.30
N LYS A 13 16.36 -14.14 -7.33
CA LYS A 13 16.84 -12.77 -7.56
C LYS A 13 18.35 -12.66 -7.75
N SER A 14 19.16 -13.58 -7.21
CA SER A 14 20.60 -13.52 -7.38
C SER A 14 21.01 -13.76 -8.84
N GLU A 15 21.99 -12.99 -9.30
CA GLU A 15 22.52 -12.94 -10.66
C GLU A 15 23.31 -14.22 -11.03
N GLY A 16 22.68 -15.38 -10.90
CA GLY A 16 23.16 -16.64 -11.47
C GLY A 16 22.60 -16.86 -12.88
N THR A 17 23.41 -17.43 -13.77
CA THR A 17 23.11 -17.64 -15.20
C THR A 17 22.06 -18.72 -15.51
N ALA A 18 21.56 -19.46 -14.52
CA ALA A 18 20.52 -20.47 -14.71
C ALA A 18 19.40 -20.35 -13.67
N ALA A 19 18.14 -20.48 -14.10
CA ALA A 19 17.02 -20.76 -13.19
C ALA A 19 17.25 -22.13 -12.51
N PRO A 20 16.79 -22.36 -11.26
CA PRO A 20 16.87 -23.67 -10.63
C PRO A 20 16.25 -24.73 -11.55
N LYS A 21 16.93 -25.87 -11.76
CA LYS A 21 16.41 -26.98 -12.57
C LYS A 21 15.02 -27.46 -12.12
N ASP A 22 14.65 -27.19 -10.87
CA ASP A 22 13.41 -27.63 -10.23
C ASP A 22 12.45 -26.48 -9.90
N LEU A 23 12.50 -25.37 -10.66
CA LEU A 23 11.70 -24.18 -10.41
C LEU A 23 10.20 -24.48 -10.26
N ALA A 24 9.64 -25.31 -11.15
CA ALA A 24 8.25 -25.74 -11.08
C ALA A 24 7.92 -26.52 -9.79
N GLN A 25 8.82 -27.42 -9.36
CA GLN A 25 8.64 -28.20 -8.13
C GLN A 25 8.69 -27.31 -6.88
N GLN A 26 9.54 -26.28 -6.88
CA GLN A 26 9.66 -25.35 -5.75
C GLN A 26 8.43 -24.45 -5.65
N VAL A 27 7.89 -23.99 -6.78
CA VAL A 27 6.60 -23.27 -6.84
C VAL A 27 5.47 -24.14 -6.29
N GLN A 28 5.42 -25.42 -6.68
CA GLN A 28 4.42 -26.36 -6.19
C GLN A 28 4.51 -26.54 -4.66
N LYS A 29 5.72 -26.66 -4.09
CA LYS A 29 5.91 -26.74 -2.64
C LYS A 29 5.42 -25.49 -1.91
N ILE A 30 5.61 -24.30 -2.50
CA ILE A 30 5.11 -23.04 -1.91
C ILE A 30 3.58 -23.01 -1.95
N ALA A 31 2.98 -23.45 -3.05
CA ALA A 31 1.53 -23.56 -3.16
C ALA A 31 0.95 -24.48 -2.08
N GLU A 32 1.51 -25.68 -1.92
CA GLU A 32 1.09 -26.65 -0.89
C GLU A 32 1.22 -26.08 0.53
N SER A 33 2.33 -25.40 0.82
CA SER A 33 2.57 -24.76 2.12
C SER A 33 1.57 -23.64 2.41
N ASN A 34 1.29 -22.78 1.43
CA ASN A 34 0.32 -21.69 1.58
C ASN A 34 -1.10 -22.24 1.78
N GLU A 35 -1.50 -23.24 1.00
CA GLU A 35 -2.84 -23.85 1.10
C GLU A 35 -3.04 -24.57 2.44
N ALA A 36 -2.01 -25.27 2.93
CA ALA A 36 -2.02 -25.86 4.26
C ALA A 36 -2.18 -24.78 5.35
N TYR A 37 -1.43 -23.68 5.24
CA TYR A 37 -1.57 -22.55 6.17
C TYR A 37 -2.97 -21.94 6.12
N PHE A 38 -3.52 -21.67 4.93
CA PHE A 38 -4.86 -21.09 4.80
C PHE A 38 -5.92 -21.96 5.46
N LYS A 39 -5.85 -23.28 5.27
CA LYS A 39 -6.76 -24.22 5.92
C LYS A 39 -6.65 -24.16 7.45
N LEU A 40 -5.42 -24.13 7.98
CA LEU A 40 -5.18 -24.05 9.43
C LEU A 40 -5.64 -22.70 10.01
N ALA A 41 -5.41 -21.61 9.30
CA ALA A 41 -5.78 -20.25 9.67
C ALA A 41 -7.28 -19.97 9.52
N GLY A 42 -8.02 -20.84 8.83
CA GLY A 42 -9.44 -20.61 8.51
C GLY A 42 -9.64 -19.59 7.38
N ILE A 43 -8.65 -19.37 6.52
CA ILE A 43 -8.71 -18.46 5.37
C ILE A 43 -9.32 -19.20 4.17
N ALA A 44 -10.39 -18.65 3.62
CA ALA A 44 -10.95 -19.13 2.35
C ALA A 44 -10.19 -18.50 1.17
N TYR A 45 -10.04 -19.22 0.06
CA TYR A 45 -9.31 -18.70 -1.10
C TYR A 45 -9.86 -19.19 -2.44
N GLY A 46 -9.78 -18.31 -3.44
CA GLY A 46 -9.95 -18.64 -4.86
C GLY A 46 -8.61 -18.64 -5.58
N LYS A 47 -8.41 -19.55 -6.53
CA LYS A 47 -7.18 -19.62 -7.35
C LYS A 47 -7.34 -18.79 -8.62
N ILE A 48 -6.36 -17.94 -8.90
CA ILE A 48 -6.26 -17.15 -10.13
C ILE A 48 -5.06 -17.67 -10.93
N PRO A 49 -5.27 -18.36 -12.05
CA PRO A 49 -4.18 -18.82 -12.91
C PRO A 49 -3.32 -17.65 -13.37
N THR A 50 -2.00 -17.82 -13.35
CA THR A 50 -1.02 -16.79 -13.74
C THR A 50 0.21 -17.47 -14.34
N SER A 51 0.91 -16.76 -15.21
CA SER A 51 2.20 -17.18 -15.75
C SER A 51 3.22 -16.06 -15.62
N LEU A 52 4.48 -16.45 -15.54
CA LEU A 52 5.60 -15.54 -15.42
C LEU A 52 6.81 -16.07 -16.18
N ASN A 53 7.46 -15.21 -16.96
CA ASN A 53 8.68 -15.55 -17.66
C ASN A 53 9.88 -15.25 -16.76
N ILE A 54 10.59 -16.30 -16.34
CA ILE A 54 11.78 -16.24 -15.50
C ILE A 54 12.95 -16.81 -16.30
N LYS A 55 13.92 -15.96 -16.64
CA LYS A 55 15.17 -16.38 -17.33
C LYS A 55 14.92 -17.30 -18.54
N GLY A 56 13.93 -16.98 -19.37
CA GLY A 56 13.57 -17.73 -20.58
C GLY A 56 12.65 -18.95 -20.38
N GLN A 57 12.21 -19.23 -19.14
CA GLN A 57 11.23 -20.27 -18.85
C GLN A 57 9.89 -19.65 -18.41
N THR A 58 8.78 -20.11 -18.99
CA THR A 58 7.44 -19.73 -18.53
C THR A 58 7.01 -20.64 -17.39
N ILE A 59 6.82 -20.05 -16.21
CA ILE A 59 6.34 -20.74 -15.01
C ILE A 59 4.87 -20.40 -14.82
N THR A 60 4.03 -21.43 -14.78
CA THR A 60 2.59 -21.28 -14.51
C THR A 60 2.32 -21.63 -13.05
N TYR A 61 1.54 -20.78 -12.37
CA TYR A 61 1.20 -20.93 -10.96
C TYR A 61 -0.15 -20.26 -10.67
N SER A 62 -0.64 -20.39 -9.44
CA SER A 62 -1.84 -19.69 -8.99
C SER A 62 -1.49 -18.56 -8.03
N ARG A 63 -2.07 -17.40 -8.27
CA ARG A 63 -2.28 -16.39 -7.23
C ARG A 63 -3.53 -16.76 -6.43
N TYR A 64 -3.62 -16.26 -5.21
CA TYR A 64 -4.69 -16.62 -4.30
C TYR A 64 -5.46 -15.37 -3.91
N GLN A 65 -6.73 -15.29 -4.32
CA GLN A 65 -7.64 -14.28 -3.79
C GLN A 65 -8.17 -14.78 -2.45
N LEU A 66 -7.76 -14.10 -1.39
CA LEU A 66 -8.06 -14.48 -0.02
C LEU A 66 -9.37 -13.86 0.45
N ARG A 67 -10.09 -14.57 1.32
CA ARG A 67 -11.25 -14.09 2.05
C ARG A 67 -11.13 -14.49 3.51
N GLY A 68 -11.37 -13.51 4.38
CA GLY A 68 -11.30 -13.70 5.80
C GLY A 68 -12.43 -14.55 6.38
N ASN A 69 -12.21 -14.99 7.61
CA ASN A 69 -13.19 -15.68 8.43
C ASN A 69 -13.11 -15.14 9.85
N ALA A 70 -14.23 -14.65 10.39
CA ALA A 70 -14.30 -14.07 11.73
C ALA A 70 -13.96 -15.06 12.84
N GLN A 71 -14.12 -16.36 12.57
CA GLN A 71 -13.77 -17.45 13.50
C GLN A 71 -12.37 -18.02 13.25
N GLY A 72 -11.63 -17.50 12.27
CA GLY A 72 -10.27 -17.93 11.96
C GLY A 72 -9.22 -17.30 12.85
N ASP A 73 -7.95 -17.44 12.46
CA ASP A 73 -6.82 -16.81 13.15
C ASP A 73 -6.83 -15.27 12.99
N ALA A 74 -5.85 -14.60 13.58
CA ALA A 74 -5.74 -13.14 13.51
C ALA A 74 -5.65 -12.62 12.05
N ILE A 75 -5.01 -13.38 11.16
CA ILE A 75 -4.91 -13.03 9.73
C ILE A 75 -6.27 -13.18 9.06
N ALA A 76 -6.95 -14.31 9.26
CA ALA A 76 -8.28 -14.56 8.73
C ALA A 76 -9.28 -13.49 9.21
N LYS A 77 -9.19 -13.06 10.47
CA LYS A 77 -9.99 -11.95 11.01
C LYS A 77 -9.65 -10.63 10.31
N SER A 78 -8.37 -10.28 10.17
CA SER A 78 -7.95 -9.05 9.47
C SER A 78 -8.43 -8.98 8.02
N LEU A 79 -8.57 -10.13 7.35
CA LEU A 79 -9.10 -10.22 6.00
C LEU A 79 -10.63 -10.01 5.92
N VAL A 80 -11.37 -10.13 7.03
CA VAL A 80 -12.82 -9.78 7.07
C VAL A 80 -13.01 -8.27 7.02
N GLU A 81 -12.10 -7.52 7.62
CA GLU A 81 -12.15 -6.06 7.73
C GLU A 81 -11.69 -5.35 6.45
N THR A 82 -11.23 -6.11 5.44
CA THR A 82 -10.74 -5.54 4.20
C THR A 82 -11.89 -5.27 3.23
N SER A 83 -12.06 -4.01 2.80
CA SER A 83 -13.11 -3.63 1.83
C SER A 83 -12.79 -4.01 0.37
N VAL A 84 -11.58 -4.51 0.10
CA VAL A 84 -11.07 -4.87 -1.23
C VAL A 84 -10.50 -6.29 -1.28
N PRO A 85 -10.43 -6.93 -2.47
CA PRO A 85 -9.78 -8.23 -2.61
C PRO A 85 -8.30 -8.19 -2.22
N VAL A 86 -7.88 -9.15 -1.39
CA VAL A 86 -6.47 -9.40 -1.06
C VAL A 86 -5.96 -10.55 -1.92
N ILE A 87 -4.93 -10.28 -2.72
CA ILE A 87 -4.29 -11.23 -3.62
C ILE A 87 -2.92 -11.59 -3.05
N LEU A 88 -2.77 -12.82 -2.56
CA LEU A 88 -1.45 -13.38 -2.31
C LEU A 88 -0.84 -13.83 -3.63
N ASP A 89 0.35 -13.33 -3.93
CA ASP A 89 1.19 -13.83 -5.02
C ASP A 89 2.36 -14.64 -4.41
N PRO A 90 2.43 -15.97 -4.64
CA PRO A 90 3.52 -16.80 -4.13
C PRO A 90 4.91 -16.34 -4.58
N LEU A 91 4.99 -15.71 -5.75
CA LEU A 91 6.19 -15.16 -6.35
C LEU A 91 6.21 -13.63 -6.27
N TYR A 92 5.44 -13.04 -5.35
CA TYR A 92 5.29 -11.60 -5.21
C TYR A 92 6.64 -10.87 -5.16
N LEU A 93 7.55 -11.30 -4.29
CA LEU A 93 8.86 -10.65 -4.17
C LEU A 93 9.68 -10.77 -5.46
N TYR A 94 9.43 -11.74 -6.35
CA TYR A 94 10.08 -11.76 -7.66
C TYR A 94 9.49 -10.69 -8.60
N ASN A 95 8.16 -10.55 -8.60
CA ASN A 95 7.44 -9.59 -9.43
C ASN A 95 7.60 -8.14 -8.94
N TYR A 96 7.84 -7.96 -7.63
CA TYR A 96 7.77 -6.68 -6.96
C TYR A 96 8.94 -6.49 -5.98
N LYS A 97 9.43 -5.26 -5.85
CA LYS A 97 10.50 -4.91 -4.90
C LYS A 97 9.98 -4.57 -3.49
N TYR A 98 8.68 -4.73 -3.25
CA TYR A 98 7.99 -4.33 -2.01
C TYR A 98 7.53 -5.54 -1.21
N PHE A 99 7.04 -5.30 0.00
CA PHE A 99 6.43 -6.33 0.84
C PHE A 99 4.91 -6.47 0.59
N GLY A 100 4.28 -5.41 0.08
CA GLY A 100 2.87 -5.35 -0.33
C GLY A 100 2.64 -4.11 -1.19
N HIS A 101 1.50 -4.02 -1.88
CA HIS A 101 1.03 -2.79 -2.50
C HIS A 101 -0.49 -2.81 -2.74
N PHE A 102 -1.13 -1.68 -2.53
CA PHE A 102 -2.49 -1.39 -2.95
C PHE A 102 -2.49 -0.77 -4.36
N VAL A 103 -3.19 -1.39 -5.31
CA VAL A 103 -3.37 -0.87 -6.67
C VAL A 103 -4.68 -1.38 -7.27
N ASP A 104 -5.35 -0.52 -8.04
CA ASP A 104 -6.59 -0.86 -8.76
C ASP A 104 -7.64 -1.56 -7.88
N ASP A 105 -7.85 -1.00 -6.68
CA ASP A 105 -8.79 -1.50 -5.67
C ASP A 105 -8.54 -2.96 -5.28
N LYS A 106 -7.26 -3.35 -5.23
CA LYS A 106 -6.80 -4.66 -4.76
C LYS A 106 -5.54 -4.48 -3.94
N ILE A 107 -5.38 -5.35 -2.95
CA ILE A 107 -4.16 -5.44 -2.16
C ILE A 107 -3.37 -6.64 -2.66
N PHE A 108 -2.14 -6.44 -3.12
CA PHE A 108 -1.24 -7.52 -3.47
C PHE A 108 -0.19 -7.70 -2.37
N VAL A 109 -0.02 -8.93 -1.90
CA VAL A 109 0.93 -9.26 -0.83
C VAL A 109 1.70 -10.53 -1.15
N GLY A 110 2.89 -10.65 -0.58
CA GLY A 110 3.63 -11.91 -0.56
C GLY A 110 3.36 -12.74 0.70
N PRO A 111 3.74 -14.02 0.73
CA PRO A 111 3.52 -14.89 1.89
C PRO A 111 4.28 -14.49 3.17
N HIS A 112 5.21 -13.54 3.09
CA HIS A 112 5.97 -13.02 4.25
C HIS A 112 5.10 -12.10 5.10
N VAL A 113 4.14 -11.39 4.49
CA VAL A 113 3.28 -10.41 5.18
C VAL A 113 2.53 -11.06 6.33
N PHE A 114 2.01 -12.28 6.14
CA PHE A 114 1.29 -13.02 7.17
C PHE A 114 2.16 -13.39 8.37
N LYS A 115 3.44 -13.70 8.15
CA LYS A 115 4.36 -14.02 9.25
C LYS A 115 4.72 -12.79 10.08
N LEU A 116 4.97 -11.65 9.42
CA LEU A 116 5.31 -10.40 10.11
C LEU A 116 4.12 -9.85 10.90
N ASN A 117 2.92 -9.98 10.34
CA ASN A 117 1.67 -9.56 10.98
C ASN A 117 1.35 -10.45 12.20
N LEU A 118 1.54 -11.77 12.11
CA LEU A 118 1.42 -12.70 13.25
C LEU A 118 2.39 -12.39 14.39
N LEU A 119 3.56 -11.82 14.10
CA LEU A 119 4.55 -11.45 15.12
C LEU A 119 4.27 -10.07 15.76
N GLY A 120 3.24 -9.34 15.31
CA GLY A 120 2.86 -8.06 15.90
C GLY A 120 3.93 -6.96 15.76
N VAL A 121 4.82 -7.08 14.77
CA VAL A 121 5.93 -6.13 14.55
C VAL A 121 5.63 -5.17 13.41
N THR A 122 5.00 -5.65 12.34
CA THR A 122 4.56 -4.83 11.21
C THR A 122 3.30 -5.45 10.64
N SER A 123 2.46 -4.64 9.99
CA SER A 123 1.35 -5.19 9.21
C SER A 123 1.31 -4.52 7.86
N THR A 124 2.14 -5.01 6.93
CA THR A 124 2.04 -4.58 5.53
C THR A 124 0.61 -4.75 5.00
N LEU A 125 -0.10 -5.81 5.40
CA LEU A 125 -1.51 -5.96 5.04
C LEU A 125 -2.36 -4.81 5.58
N GLN A 126 -2.22 -4.46 6.86
CA GLN A 126 -2.95 -3.32 7.46
C GLN A 126 -2.57 -2.00 6.82
N HIS A 127 -1.30 -1.80 6.50
CA HIS A 127 -0.82 -0.64 5.77
C HIS A 127 -1.54 -0.51 4.40
N GLU A 128 -1.60 -1.58 3.62
CA GLU A 128 -2.33 -1.58 2.35
C GLU A 128 -3.86 -1.47 2.53
N GLN A 129 -4.41 -1.98 3.63
CA GLN A 129 -5.81 -1.77 3.99
C GLN A 129 -6.11 -0.29 4.24
N LEU A 130 -5.19 0.44 4.88
CA LEU A 130 -5.36 1.87 5.11
C LEU A 130 -5.38 2.67 3.80
N HIS A 131 -4.55 2.29 2.81
CA HIS A 131 -4.68 2.85 1.46
C HIS A 131 -6.07 2.60 0.87
N SER A 132 -6.62 1.39 1.01
CA SER A 132 -7.99 1.09 0.57
C SER A 132 -9.03 1.98 1.26
N VAL A 133 -8.89 2.20 2.57
CA VAL A 133 -9.78 3.08 3.36
C VAL A 133 -9.69 4.53 2.88
N GLU A 134 -8.50 5.04 2.59
CA GLU A 134 -8.33 6.39 2.03
C GLU A 134 -9.00 6.53 0.66
N HIS A 135 -8.85 5.55 -0.22
CA HIS A 135 -9.55 5.53 -1.50
C HIS A 135 -11.08 5.39 -1.35
N GLU A 136 -11.56 4.67 -0.34
CA GLU A 136 -12.98 4.57 -0.03
C GLU A 136 -13.56 5.92 0.44
N LYS A 137 -12.82 6.69 1.24
CA LYS A 137 -13.19 8.07 1.59
C LYS A 137 -13.39 8.93 0.34
N VAL A 138 -12.50 8.82 -0.65
CA VAL A 138 -12.64 9.53 -1.94
C VAL A 138 -13.89 9.08 -2.69
N ARG A 139 -14.14 7.77 -2.78
CA ARG A 139 -15.37 7.23 -3.41
C ARG A 139 -16.64 7.76 -2.74
N ALA A 140 -16.61 7.90 -1.42
CA ALA A 140 -17.71 8.47 -0.62
C ALA A 140 -17.79 10.00 -0.66
N GLY A 141 -16.95 10.68 -1.46
CA GLY A 141 -16.95 12.14 -1.59
C GLY A 141 -16.28 12.89 -0.44
N LYS A 142 -15.59 12.20 0.47
CA LYS A 142 -14.89 12.82 1.61
C LYS A 142 -13.50 13.30 1.20
N MET A 143 -12.97 14.30 1.90
CA MET A 143 -11.58 14.72 1.71
C MET A 143 -10.62 13.63 2.22
N SER A 144 -9.56 13.38 1.46
CA SER A 144 -8.50 12.40 1.75
C SER A 144 -7.26 12.77 0.95
N LEU A 145 -6.07 12.44 1.46
CA LEU A 145 -4.82 12.61 0.73
C LEU A 145 -4.74 11.69 -0.51
N ALA A 146 -5.54 10.61 -0.57
CA ALA A 146 -5.63 9.72 -1.73
C ALA A 146 -6.30 10.37 -2.96
N ARG A 147 -6.83 11.60 -2.83
CA ARG A 147 -7.29 12.39 -4.00
C ARG A 147 -6.13 12.80 -4.91
N LEU A 148 -4.91 12.80 -4.40
CA LEU A 148 -3.73 13.31 -5.08
C LEU A 148 -2.82 12.14 -5.47
N GLU A 149 -2.63 11.97 -6.78
CA GLU A 149 -1.76 10.92 -7.32
C GLU A 149 -0.75 11.52 -8.29
N LEU A 150 0.54 11.26 -8.07
CA LEU A 150 1.56 11.51 -9.08
C LEU A 150 1.55 10.41 -10.16
N MET A 151 1.79 10.80 -11.40
CA MET A 151 1.80 9.91 -12.57
C MET A 151 2.99 10.22 -13.48
N ASN A 152 3.49 9.21 -14.18
CA ASN A 152 4.52 9.37 -15.21
C ASN A 152 3.91 9.61 -16.61
N SER A 153 4.78 9.83 -17.61
CA SER A 153 4.40 10.05 -19.02
C SER A 153 3.53 8.94 -19.63
N GLU A 154 3.66 7.70 -19.15
CA GLU A 154 2.86 6.57 -19.63
C GLU A 154 1.45 6.54 -19.03
N GLY A 155 1.09 7.51 -18.18
CA GLY A 155 -0.15 7.50 -17.40
C GLY A 155 -0.23 6.32 -16.43
N ARG A 156 0.90 5.64 -16.19
CA ARG A 156 0.98 4.47 -15.33
C ARG A 156 1.39 4.90 -13.93
N ARG A 157 0.75 4.27 -12.94
CA ARG A 157 1.33 4.12 -11.61
C ARG A 157 2.53 3.18 -11.77
N SER A 158 3.72 3.72 -11.99
CA SER A 158 4.96 2.95 -12.18
C SER A 158 5.09 1.80 -11.16
N VAL A 159 5.48 0.60 -11.57
CA VAL A 159 5.58 -0.55 -10.65
C VAL A 159 6.84 -0.44 -9.76
N ASN A 160 7.72 0.54 -9.98
CA ASN A 160 8.87 0.86 -9.13
C ASN A 160 8.55 1.92 -8.05
N TYR A 161 7.30 1.96 -7.56
CA TYR A 161 6.71 2.86 -6.55
C TYR A 161 7.29 2.75 -5.13
N GLY A 162 8.58 2.48 -5.02
CA GLY A 162 9.22 2.22 -3.74
C GLY A 162 9.45 3.48 -2.99
N ASN A 163 8.53 3.78 -2.08
CA ASN A 163 8.72 4.57 -0.88
C ASN A 163 8.60 6.10 -0.95
N TYR A 164 8.00 6.75 -1.98
CA TYR A 164 8.16 8.23 -2.04
C TYR A 164 6.97 9.12 -2.47
N PHE A 165 5.91 8.67 -3.16
CA PHE A 165 5.12 9.65 -3.95
C PHE A 165 3.59 9.49 -4.00
N ARG A 166 3.01 8.85 -2.97
CA ARG A 166 1.56 8.83 -2.70
C ARG A 166 1.29 9.67 -1.47
N VAL A 167 0.51 10.74 -1.59
CA VAL A 167 0.31 11.68 -0.46
C VAL A 167 -0.42 10.97 0.69
N ASP A 168 -1.21 9.94 0.39
CA ASP A 168 -1.87 9.06 1.35
C ASP A 168 -0.93 8.13 2.13
N GLU A 169 0.33 7.95 1.72
CA GLU A 169 1.36 7.28 2.54
C GLU A 169 1.55 7.97 3.90
N ILE A 170 1.27 9.28 3.97
CA ILE A 170 1.31 10.03 5.23
C ILE A 170 0.25 9.50 6.19
N GLU A 171 -0.97 9.22 5.72
CA GLU A 171 -2.03 8.65 6.56
C GLU A 171 -1.69 7.24 7.03
N THR A 172 -1.19 6.41 6.12
CA THR A 172 -0.87 5.02 6.43
C THR A 172 0.31 4.93 7.41
N HIS A 173 1.36 5.71 7.19
CA HIS A 173 2.49 5.79 8.12
C HIS A 173 2.14 6.41 9.47
N LEU A 174 1.28 7.43 9.50
CA LEU A 174 0.82 8.04 10.75
C LEU A 174 0.03 7.04 11.58
N GLN A 175 -0.89 6.30 10.97
CA GLN A 175 -1.69 5.30 11.66
C GLN A 175 -0.84 4.11 12.13
N ASP A 176 0.09 3.64 11.30
CA ASP A 176 1.08 2.62 11.70
C ASP A 176 1.87 3.08 12.91
N TYR A 177 2.34 4.34 12.90
CA TYR A 177 3.10 4.91 14.00
C TYR A 177 2.28 4.93 15.30
N HIS A 178 1.00 5.35 15.25
CA HIS A 178 0.11 5.34 16.42
C HIS A 178 -0.07 3.91 16.96
N LEU A 179 -0.34 2.94 16.09
CA LEU A 179 -0.52 1.54 16.48
C LEU A 179 0.73 0.91 17.11
N LEU A 180 1.92 1.41 16.78
CA LEU A 180 3.20 0.91 17.27
C LEU A 180 3.71 1.67 18.50
N THR A 181 3.07 2.77 18.89
CA THR A 181 3.49 3.62 20.02
C THR A 181 2.43 3.78 21.10
N ASP A 182 1.15 3.56 20.78
CA ASP A 182 0.06 3.59 21.76
C ASP A 182 0.21 2.48 22.80
N SER A 183 0.37 2.89 24.06
CA SER A 183 0.70 1.98 25.15
C SER A 183 -0.39 0.94 25.42
N ALA A 184 -1.66 1.31 25.27
CA ALA A 184 -2.78 0.38 25.45
C ALA A 184 -2.81 -0.68 24.35
N SER A 185 -2.67 -0.26 23.10
CA SER A 185 -2.60 -1.15 21.93
C SER A 185 -1.41 -2.11 22.01
N ILE A 186 -0.24 -1.62 22.44
CA ILE A 186 0.95 -2.44 22.62
C ILE A 186 0.75 -3.48 23.72
N ALA A 187 0.23 -3.07 24.88
CA ALA A 187 0.01 -3.98 26.01
C ALA A 187 -0.95 -5.12 25.63
N GLN A 188 -2.04 -4.80 24.93
CA GLN A 188 -2.98 -5.82 24.45
C GLN A 188 -2.32 -6.78 23.45
N ARG A 189 -1.54 -6.27 22.49
CA ARG A 189 -0.83 -7.10 21.51
C ARG A 189 0.18 -8.05 22.17
N ASP A 190 0.95 -7.55 23.12
CA ASP A 190 1.91 -8.37 23.85
C ASP A 190 1.20 -9.47 24.66
N LEU A 191 0.05 -9.17 25.28
CA LEU A 191 -0.79 -10.16 25.96
C LEU A 191 -1.33 -11.22 24.99
N ASP A 192 -1.82 -10.80 23.82
CA ASP A 192 -2.32 -11.72 22.79
C ASP A 192 -1.23 -12.68 22.32
N LEU A 193 0.00 -12.18 22.09
CA LEU A 193 1.15 -13.00 21.70
C LEU A 193 1.52 -14.01 22.79
N ILE A 194 1.54 -13.58 24.07
CA ILE A 194 1.78 -14.49 25.21
C ILE A 194 0.70 -15.57 25.27
N SER A 195 -0.57 -15.20 25.10
CA SER A 195 -1.69 -16.15 25.13
C SER A 195 -1.63 -17.21 24.02
N GLN A 196 -0.94 -16.89 22.91
CA GLN A 196 -0.68 -17.79 21.81
C GLN A 196 0.55 -18.69 22.03
N GLY A 197 1.16 -18.65 23.22
CA GLY A 197 2.27 -19.51 23.62
C GLY A 197 3.65 -18.96 23.24
N LEU A 198 3.77 -17.66 22.97
CA LEU A 198 5.06 -17.05 22.66
C LEU A 198 5.96 -17.02 23.90
N SER A 199 7.21 -17.47 23.75
CA SER A 199 8.21 -17.43 24.84
C SER A 199 8.62 -15.99 25.20
N SER A 200 9.07 -15.77 26.44
CA SER A 200 9.59 -14.47 26.89
C SER A 200 10.74 -13.95 26.02
N THR A 201 11.71 -14.81 25.68
CA THR A 201 12.85 -14.45 24.81
C THR A 201 12.40 -14.02 23.41
N SER A 202 11.40 -14.70 22.85
CA SER A 202 10.82 -14.34 21.56
C SER A 202 10.06 -13.01 21.64
N LEU A 203 9.36 -12.75 22.75
CA LEU A 203 8.66 -11.49 22.99
C LEU A 203 9.63 -10.31 23.11
N ASP A 204 10.76 -10.48 23.80
CA ASP A 204 11.78 -9.43 23.92
C ASP A 204 12.41 -9.08 22.56
N SER A 205 12.63 -10.09 21.71
CA SER A 205 13.11 -9.88 20.34
C SER A 205 12.10 -9.10 19.50
N ILE A 206 10.80 -9.38 19.66
CA ILE A 206 9.70 -8.66 19.00
C ILE A 206 9.67 -7.20 19.45
N LYS A 207 9.83 -6.93 20.75
CA LYS A 207 9.88 -5.57 21.30
C LYS A 207 11.04 -4.76 20.72
N GLN A 208 12.25 -5.33 20.68
CA GLN A 208 13.42 -4.68 20.07
C GLN A 208 13.21 -4.39 18.58
N TYR A 209 12.62 -5.33 17.84
CA TYR A 209 12.34 -5.12 16.42
C TYR A 209 11.26 -4.05 16.22
N ARG A 210 10.22 -3.99 17.07
CA ARG A 210 9.21 -2.93 17.06
C ARG A 210 9.83 -1.54 17.22
N GLU A 211 10.79 -1.36 18.12
CA GLU A 211 11.51 -0.09 18.30
C GLU A 211 12.26 0.35 17.03
N THR A 212 12.84 -0.60 16.30
CA THR A 212 13.49 -0.32 15.02
C THR A 212 12.48 0.15 13.99
N ILE A 213 11.34 -0.54 13.88
CA ILE A 213 10.25 -0.16 12.96
C ILE A 213 9.66 1.21 13.33
N VAL A 214 9.48 1.53 14.61
CA VAL A 214 9.00 2.84 15.05
C VAL A 214 9.94 3.96 14.57
N LYS A 215 11.26 3.77 14.70
CA LYS A 215 12.26 4.72 14.20
C LYS A 215 12.17 4.87 12.67
N ASP A 216 12.06 3.76 11.94
CA ASP A 216 11.92 3.78 10.49
C ASP A 216 10.62 4.49 10.05
N LYS A 217 9.50 4.26 10.75
CA LYS A 217 8.21 4.89 10.46
C LYS A 217 8.24 6.39 10.72
N ALA A 218 8.86 6.83 11.81
CA ALA A 218 9.06 8.24 12.11
C ALA A 218 9.91 8.95 11.04
N GLN A 219 11.03 8.33 10.63
CA GLN A 219 11.89 8.88 9.57
C GLN A 219 11.16 8.97 8.23
N ASN A 220 10.41 7.93 7.86
CA ASN A 220 9.61 7.92 6.65
C ASN A 220 8.52 9.01 6.70
N LEU A 221 7.80 9.15 7.80
CA LEU A 221 6.76 10.18 7.95
C LEU A 221 7.33 11.60 7.84
N LYS A 222 8.49 11.87 8.44
CA LYS A 222 9.20 13.14 8.29
C LYS A 222 9.57 13.41 6.84
N ARG A 223 10.11 12.40 6.14
CA ARG A 223 10.46 12.51 4.72
C ARG A 223 9.21 12.78 3.86
N PHE A 224 8.18 11.95 3.98
CA PHE A 224 6.96 12.05 3.20
C PHE A 224 6.25 13.38 3.37
N THR A 225 6.13 13.86 4.61
CA THR A 225 5.46 15.13 4.89
C THR A 225 6.23 16.31 4.30
N SER A 226 7.57 16.33 4.43
CA SER A 226 8.42 17.38 3.86
C SER A 226 8.38 17.40 2.33
N GLU A 227 8.60 16.25 1.69
CA GLU A 227 8.60 16.14 0.23
C GLU A 227 7.23 16.46 -0.37
N SER A 228 6.15 16.00 0.29
CA SER A 228 4.79 16.31 -0.14
C SER A 228 4.47 17.80 0.01
N GLN A 229 4.86 18.45 1.11
CA GLN A 229 4.63 19.89 1.27
C GLN A 229 5.32 20.74 0.19
N GLU A 230 6.58 20.45 -0.10
CA GLU A 230 7.34 21.14 -1.15
C GLU A 230 6.63 20.98 -2.51
N MET A 231 6.29 19.75 -2.86
CA MET A 231 5.62 19.42 -4.11
C MET A 231 4.25 20.11 -4.22
N LEU A 232 3.43 20.07 -3.17
CA LEU A 232 2.11 20.70 -3.15
C LEU A 232 2.21 22.22 -3.22
N ALA A 233 3.25 22.83 -2.65
CA ALA A 233 3.49 24.26 -2.77
C ALA A 233 3.81 24.66 -4.22
N LYS A 234 4.70 23.91 -4.88
CA LYS A 234 5.11 24.16 -6.28
C LYS A 234 3.95 24.00 -7.27
N ILE A 235 3.16 22.94 -7.15
CA ILE A 235 2.00 22.76 -8.03
C ILE A 235 0.94 23.84 -7.79
N LYS A 236 0.71 24.23 -6.53
CA LYS A 236 -0.21 25.32 -6.16
C LYS A 236 0.23 26.64 -6.77
N GLU A 237 1.52 26.99 -6.66
CA GLU A 237 2.07 28.20 -7.26
C GLU A 237 1.86 28.23 -8.79
N ARG A 238 2.14 27.12 -9.48
CA ARG A 238 1.92 27.03 -10.93
C ARG A 238 0.46 27.22 -11.32
N ILE A 239 -0.46 26.59 -10.60
CA ILE A 239 -1.90 26.76 -10.81
C ILE A 239 -2.32 28.21 -10.52
N MET A 240 -1.77 28.82 -9.47
CA MET A 240 -2.02 30.22 -9.14
C MET A 240 -1.55 31.18 -10.25
N HIS A 241 -0.43 30.87 -10.89
CA HIS A 241 0.13 31.59 -12.05
C HIS A 241 -0.50 31.21 -13.40
N GLY A 242 -1.62 30.48 -13.41
CA GLY A 242 -2.42 30.26 -14.61
C GLY A 242 -2.08 29.00 -15.39
N ALA A 243 -1.36 28.03 -14.79
CA ALA A 243 -1.25 26.70 -15.38
C ALA A 243 -2.65 26.10 -15.60
N ILE A 244 -2.93 25.65 -16.82
CA ILE A 244 -4.17 24.94 -17.16
C ILE A 244 -3.98 23.42 -16.99
N PRO A 245 -5.06 22.66 -16.74
CA PRO A 245 -4.97 21.21 -16.72
C PRO A 245 -4.48 20.66 -18.06
N TYR A 246 -3.61 19.67 -18.01
CA TYR A 246 -3.27 18.83 -19.16
C TYR A 246 -4.49 18.03 -19.65
N SER A 247 -5.30 17.55 -18.73
CA SER A 247 -6.52 16.78 -19.03
C SER A 247 -7.52 16.89 -17.88
N SER A 248 -8.80 16.94 -18.22
CA SER A 248 -9.91 16.83 -17.26
C SER A 248 -10.96 15.89 -17.83
N LYS A 249 -11.24 14.78 -17.12
CA LYS A 249 -12.12 13.72 -17.64
C LYS A 249 -13.03 13.17 -16.54
N TYR A 250 -14.28 12.94 -16.91
CA TYR A 250 -15.19 12.11 -16.16
C TYR A 250 -15.09 10.67 -16.66
N ASP A 251 -14.89 9.74 -15.74
CA ASP A 251 -14.98 8.30 -16.00
C ASP A 251 -16.36 7.81 -15.56
N PRO A 252 -17.26 7.46 -16.49
CA PRO A 252 -18.61 7.01 -16.15
C PRO A 252 -18.64 5.63 -15.48
N GLN A 253 -17.61 4.79 -15.65
CA GLN A 253 -17.57 3.46 -15.05
C GLN A 253 -17.26 3.53 -13.57
N THR A 254 -16.34 4.42 -13.20
CA THR A 254 -15.92 4.57 -11.80
C THR A 254 -16.61 5.73 -11.11
N GLY A 255 -17.18 6.69 -11.86
CA GLY A 255 -17.65 7.97 -11.34
C GLY A 255 -16.51 8.95 -11.01
N ALA A 256 -15.25 8.63 -11.36
CA ALA A 256 -14.11 9.49 -11.08
C ALA A 256 -14.17 10.77 -11.90
N ILE A 257 -13.76 11.89 -11.31
CA ILE A 257 -13.57 13.14 -12.03
C ILE A 257 -12.13 13.54 -11.85
N ARG A 258 -11.31 13.25 -12.87
CA ARG A 258 -9.86 13.41 -12.80
C ARG A 258 -9.44 14.68 -13.52
N VAL A 259 -8.78 15.57 -12.79
CA VAL A 259 -8.11 16.76 -13.32
C VAL A 259 -6.61 16.55 -13.17
N ILE A 260 -5.86 16.73 -14.24
CA ILE A 260 -4.44 16.38 -14.32
C ILE A 260 -3.65 17.61 -14.70
N PHE A 261 -2.61 17.94 -13.92
CA PHE A 261 -1.67 19.02 -14.19
C PHE A 261 -0.27 18.47 -14.46
N THR A 262 0.53 19.19 -15.25
CA THR A 262 1.95 18.89 -15.38
C THR A 262 2.72 19.35 -14.16
N THR A 263 3.71 18.58 -13.74
CA THR A 263 4.66 18.96 -12.69
C THR A 263 6.00 19.37 -13.30
N GLU A 264 6.98 19.73 -12.46
CA GLU A 264 8.37 20.00 -12.87
C GLU A 264 9.29 18.79 -12.65
N TYR A 265 8.76 17.70 -12.09
CA TYR A 265 9.52 16.53 -11.71
C TYR A 265 9.63 15.58 -12.91
N LYS A 266 10.85 15.39 -13.44
CA LYS A 266 11.10 14.51 -14.61
C LYS A 266 10.56 13.09 -14.44
N THR A 267 10.60 12.55 -13.23
CA THR A 267 10.13 11.19 -12.94
C THR A 267 8.60 11.10 -12.82
N TYR A 268 7.93 12.23 -12.55
CA TYR A 268 6.50 12.34 -12.27
C TYR A 268 5.90 13.53 -12.99
N GLU A 269 5.86 13.43 -14.32
CA GLU A 269 5.45 14.54 -15.19
C GLU A 269 4.04 15.08 -14.90
N TYR A 270 3.19 14.31 -14.22
CA TYR A 270 1.82 14.71 -13.92
C TYR A 270 1.40 14.52 -12.46
N MET A 271 0.46 15.36 -12.02
CA MET A 271 -0.31 15.20 -10.79
C MET A 271 -1.80 15.17 -11.11
N SER A 272 -2.45 14.08 -10.73
CA SER A 272 -3.89 13.85 -10.87
C SER A 272 -4.62 14.16 -9.57
N PHE A 273 -5.77 14.81 -9.71
CA PHE A 273 -6.71 15.16 -8.67
C PHE A 273 -8.03 14.43 -8.93
N ASP A 274 -8.46 13.54 -8.04
CA ASP A 274 -9.82 12.98 -8.08
C ASP A 274 -10.78 13.92 -7.31
N LEU A 275 -11.64 14.61 -8.05
CA LEU A 275 -12.60 15.59 -7.55
C LEU A 275 -13.99 15.00 -7.30
N ARG A 276 -14.15 13.68 -7.36
CA ARG A 276 -15.44 13.02 -7.13
C ARG A 276 -16.06 13.40 -5.80
N GLY A 277 -17.38 13.63 -5.84
CA GLY A 277 -18.19 13.96 -4.69
C GLY A 277 -17.95 15.37 -4.13
N LEU A 278 -17.05 16.15 -4.75
CA LEU A 278 -16.92 17.58 -4.48
C LEU A 278 -17.88 18.37 -5.35
N VAL A 279 -18.21 19.59 -4.92
CA VAL A 279 -19.01 20.53 -5.71
C VAL A 279 -18.12 21.07 -6.83
N ILE A 280 -18.38 20.64 -8.06
CA ILE A 280 -17.64 21.06 -9.26
C ILE A 280 -18.60 21.56 -10.36
N PRO A 281 -18.13 22.37 -11.33
CA PRO A 281 -18.94 22.72 -12.49
C PRO A 281 -19.29 21.47 -13.32
N ALA A 282 -20.49 21.47 -13.92
CA ALA A 282 -20.92 20.43 -14.85
C ALA A 282 -20.09 20.46 -16.15
N ASP A 283 -19.75 21.66 -16.61
CA ASP A 283 -18.79 21.84 -17.69
C ASP A 283 -17.38 21.76 -17.13
N LEU A 284 -16.73 20.63 -17.36
CA LEU A 284 -15.35 20.42 -16.95
C LEU A 284 -14.38 21.33 -17.70
N THR A 285 -14.78 22.07 -18.73
CA THR A 285 -13.94 23.05 -19.43
C THR A 285 -13.93 24.44 -18.78
N ASP A 286 -14.78 24.68 -17.77
CA ASP A 286 -14.77 25.91 -16.95
C ASP A 286 -13.56 25.90 -15.99
N TRP A 287 -12.39 26.24 -16.53
CA TRP A 287 -11.12 26.14 -15.81
C TRP A 287 -11.02 27.06 -14.59
N VAL A 288 -11.76 28.17 -14.57
CA VAL A 288 -11.78 29.08 -13.42
C VAL A 288 -12.39 28.37 -12.21
N LYS A 289 -13.56 27.76 -12.39
CA LYS A 289 -14.22 27.03 -11.29
C LYS A 289 -13.51 25.73 -10.93
N ILE A 290 -12.99 25.00 -11.92
CA ILE A 290 -12.18 23.79 -11.64
C ILE A 290 -10.92 24.15 -10.83
N ARG A 291 -10.24 25.25 -11.18
CA ARG A 291 -9.07 25.75 -10.45
C ARG A 291 -9.39 26.01 -8.97
N GLU A 292 -10.53 26.61 -8.66
CA GLU A 292 -10.93 26.87 -7.27
C GLU A 292 -11.04 25.58 -6.45
N VAL A 293 -11.68 24.54 -6.98
CA VAL A 293 -11.84 23.26 -6.30
C VAL A 293 -10.49 22.55 -6.12
N VAL A 294 -9.62 22.61 -7.13
CA VAL A 294 -8.26 22.06 -7.05
C VAL A 294 -7.45 22.80 -5.98
N LEU A 295 -7.51 24.13 -5.92
CA LEU A 295 -6.81 24.92 -4.90
C LEU A 295 -7.35 24.64 -3.49
N GLN A 296 -8.67 24.45 -3.33
CA GLN A 296 -9.25 24.02 -2.05
C GLN A 296 -8.73 22.64 -1.63
N THR A 297 -8.63 21.70 -2.58
CA THR A 297 -8.07 20.37 -2.33
C THR A 297 -6.61 20.47 -1.90
N LEU A 298 -5.79 21.28 -2.58
CA LEU A 298 -4.39 21.52 -2.21
C LEU A 298 -4.26 22.15 -0.82
N ASN A 299 -5.06 23.16 -0.51
CA ASN A 299 -5.04 23.82 0.80
C ASN A 299 -5.37 22.83 1.92
N TRP A 300 -6.43 22.04 1.75
CA TRP A 300 -6.82 21.02 2.72
C TRP A 300 -5.71 19.97 2.89
N SER A 301 -5.13 19.48 1.80
CA SER A 301 -4.02 18.51 1.86
C SER A 301 -2.80 19.09 2.57
N GLN A 302 -2.41 20.33 2.27
CA GLN A 302 -1.30 20.99 2.97
C GLN A 302 -1.56 21.13 4.48
N GLN A 303 -2.77 21.52 4.87
CA GLN A 303 -3.17 21.59 6.28
C GLN A 303 -3.10 20.21 6.94
N ARG A 304 -3.68 19.18 6.32
CA ARG A 304 -3.69 17.82 6.87
C ARG A 304 -2.28 17.27 7.08
N ILE A 305 -1.37 17.53 6.14
CA ILE A 305 0.03 17.13 6.23
C ILE A 305 0.72 17.87 7.38
N HIS A 306 0.43 19.15 7.57
CA HIS A 306 0.95 19.92 8.70
C HIS A 306 0.46 19.36 10.05
N GLU A 307 -0.81 18.98 10.15
CA GLU A 307 -1.37 18.31 11.35
C GLU A 307 -0.71 16.95 11.60
N ALA A 308 -0.38 16.19 10.55
CA ALA A 308 0.35 14.94 10.68
C ALA A 308 1.76 15.16 11.26
N GLN A 309 2.46 16.22 10.83
CA GLN A 309 3.77 16.59 11.38
C GLN A 309 3.72 16.98 12.85
N SER A 310 2.69 17.74 13.28
CA SER A 310 2.53 18.13 14.69
C SER A 310 2.19 16.93 15.58
N THR A 311 1.41 15.99 15.05
CA THR A 311 1.04 14.76 15.79
C THR A 311 2.23 13.81 15.91
N SER A 312 3.12 13.80 14.92
CA SER A 312 4.35 13.01 14.92
C SER A 312 5.56 13.75 15.49
N SER A 313 5.36 14.85 16.23
CA SER A 313 6.43 15.58 16.89
C SER A 313 7.03 14.75 18.02
N LEU A 314 7.83 13.78 17.59
CA LEU A 314 9.07 13.32 18.22
C LEU A 314 10.09 14.45 18.27
#